data_AF-A0AAV7EGT7-F1
#
_entry.id   AF-A0AAV7EGT7-F1
#
_cell.length_a   1.000
_cell.length_b   1.000
_cell.length_c   1.000
_cell.angle_alpha   90.00
_cell.angle_beta   90.00
_cell.angle_gamma   90.00
#
_symmetry.space_group_name_H-M   'P 1'
#
loop_
_entity.id
_entity.type
_entity.pdbx_description
1 polymer ?
#
loop_
_entity_poly.entity_id
_entity_poly.type
_entity_poly.pdbx_seq_one_letter_code
_entity_poly.pdbx_strand_id
1 'polypeptide(L)'
;MMELMRGLRSQLTELISGLGAQDLAPMSLGLSHSLSRYKLKFSPDKVDIMIIQAIGLLDDLDKELNTYAMRMREWYGWHFPELTKIIQDNIQYAKTVKLMGYRVNAVDLDFSEILPEEVEAELKGAAVISMGTEVSDLDLANIRALCEQVLALSEYRAQLHDYLKSRMNIIAPNMTALDGELVGARLIAHGGSLLNLSKQPSSTAQILGAEKALFRA
;
A
#
# COMPACT_ATOMS: atom_id res chain seq x y z
N MET A 1 -22.12 -45.47 34.21
CA MET A 1 -21.38 -44.19 34.02
C MET A 1 -21.91 -43.37 32.85
N MET A 2 -22.03 -43.93 31.64
CA MET A 2 -22.55 -43.18 30.48
C MET A 2 -24.00 -42.67 30.66
N GLU A 3 -24.89 -43.51 31.20
CA GLU A 3 -26.28 -43.15 31.49
C GLU A 3 -26.42 -42.05 32.55
N LEU A 4 -25.53 -42.07 33.56
CA LEU A 4 -25.44 -41.02 34.58
C LEU A 4 -25.06 -39.66 33.96
N MET A 5 -24.02 -39.65 33.12
CA MET A 5 -23.57 -38.44 32.41
C MET A 5 -24.62 -37.91 31.44
N ARG A 6 -25.41 -38.81 30.85
CA ARG A 6 -26.55 -38.44 29.98
C ARG A 6 -27.65 -37.76 30.77
N GLY A 7 -28.07 -38.34 31.90
CA GLY A 7 -29.08 -37.77 32.80
C GLY A 7 -28.68 -36.39 33.33
N LEU A 8 -27.42 -36.24 33.76
CA LEU A 8 -26.87 -34.96 34.21
C LEU A 8 -26.85 -33.89 33.11
N ARG A 9 -26.50 -34.26 31.86
CA ARG A 9 -26.51 -33.32 30.73
C ARG A 9 -27.92 -32.91 30.32
N SER A 10 -28.90 -33.84 30.37
CA SER A 10 -30.29 -33.52 30.02
C SER A 10 -30.96 -32.58 31.01
N GLN A 11 -30.59 -32.65 32.30
CA GLN A 11 -31.15 -31.80 33.36
C GLN A 11 -30.22 -30.65 33.78
N LEU A 12 -29.19 -30.36 33.00
CA LEU A 12 -28.16 -29.37 33.35
C LEU A 12 -28.73 -27.95 33.54
N THR A 13 -29.82 -27.62 32.83
CA THR A 13 -30.55 -26.36 32.94
C THR A 13 -31.37 -26.23 34.22
N GLU A 14 -31.80 -27.33 34.83
CA GLU A 14 -32.50 -27.32 36.12
C GLU A 14 -31.50 -27.35 37.29
N LEU A 15 -30.33 -27.97 37.09
CA LEU A 15 -29.26 -28.08 38.09
C LEU A 15 -28.52 -26.76 38.35
N ILE A 16 -28.42 -25.88 37.35
CA ILE A 16 -27.69 -24.61 37.47
C ILE A 16 -28.68 -23.45 37.52
N SER A 17 -29.03 -23.01 38.72
CA SER A 17 -29.90 -21.85 38.93
C SER A 17 -29.24 -20.58 38.39
N GLY A 18 -29.90 -19.90 37.45
CA GLY A 18 -29.45 -18.61 36.89
C GLY A 18 -28.73 -18.69 35.54
N LEU A 19 -28.53 -19.89 34.98
CA LEU A 19 -27.97 -20.08 33.65
C LEU A 19 -29.07 -20.57 32.70
N GLY A 20 -29.62 -19.64 31.91
CA GLY A 20 -30.67 -19.98 30.95
C GLY A 20 -30.13 -20.88 29.83
N ALA A 21 -31.00 -21.73 29.28
CA ALA A 21 -30.66 -22.49 28.06
C ALA A 21 -30.22 -21.58 26.90
N GLN A 22 -30.68 -20.32 26.91
CA GLN A 22 -30.32 -19.29 25.94
C GLN A 22 -28.86 -18.81 26.06
N ASP A 23 -28.22 -18.94 27.23
CA ASP A 23 -26.84 -18.49 27.46
C ASP A 23 -25.80 -19.60 27.20
N LEU A 24 -26.21 -20.87 27.35
CA LEU A 24 -25.35 -22.04 27.11
C LEU A 24 -24.96 -22.19 25.63
N ALA A 25 -25.90 -21.96 24.72
CA ALA A 25 -25.65 -22.07 23.28
C ALA A 25 -24.58 -21.08 22.78
N PRO A 26 -24.65 -19.76 23.05
CA PRO A 26 -23.62 -18.81 22.64
C PRO A 26 -22.29 -19.05 23.36
N MET A 27 -22.30 -19.48 24.64
CA MET A 27 -21.07 -19.82 25.36
C MET A 27 -20.36 -21.05 24.78
N SER A 28 -21.11 -22.12 24.47
CA SER A 28 -20.57 -23.31 23.81
C SER A 28 -20.04 -22.99 22.40
N LEU A 29 -20.76 -22.15 21.65
CA LEU A 29 -20.32 -21.67 20.34
C LEU A 29 -19.04 -20.85 20.46
N GLY A 30 -18.97 -19.92 21.43
CA GLY A 30 -17.79 -19.10 21.69
C GLY A 30 -16.57 -19.95 22.08
N LEU A 31 -16.76 -20.94 22.94
CA LEU A 31 -15.72 -21.87 23.34
C LEU A 31 -15.27 -22.74 22.15
N SER A 32 -16.20 -23.24 21.36
CA SER A 32 -15.91 -24.02 20.13
C SER A 32 -15.14 -23.19 19.10
N HIS A 33 -15.52 -21.93 18.89
CA HIS A 33 -14.77 -21.02 18.02
C HIS A 33 -13.39 -20.70 18.59
N SER A 34 -13.26 -20.46 19.90
CA SER A 34 -11.97 -20.17 20.52
C SER A 34 -11.01 -21.37 20.41
N LEU A 35 -11.52 -22.58 20.64
CA LEU A 35 -10.75 -23.83 20.55
C LEU A 35 -10.37 -24.15 19.11
N SER A 36 -11.30 -23.94 18.17
CA SER A 36 -11.02 -24.09 16.73
C SER A 36 -9.99 -23.06 16.27
N ARG A 37 -10.13 -21.79 16.65
CA ARG A 37 -9.13 -20.75 16.36
C ARG A 37 -7.80 -21.04 17.01
N TYR A 38 -7.77 -21.58 18.23
CA TYR A 38 -6.52 -21.97 18.89
C TYR A 38 -5.81 -23.09 18.15
N LYS A 39 -6.54 -24.13 17.72
CA LYS A 39 -5.98 -25.20 16.87
C LYS A 39 -5.58 -24.70 15.48
N LEU A 40 -6.33 -23.76 14.91
CA LEU A 40 -6.10 -23.16 13.59
C LEU A 40 -5.24 -21.89 13.63
N LYS A 41 -4.71 -21.47 14.79
CA LYS A 41 -3.93 -20.23 14.95
C LYS A 41 -2.67 -20.22 14.07
N PHE A 42 -2.28 -21.41 13.59
CA PHE A 42 -1.19 -21.66 12.66
C PHE A 42 -1.68 -22.22 11.32
N SER A 43 -2.88 -21.88 10.82
CA SER A 43 -3.20 -22.15 9.41
C SER A 43 -2.46 -21.13 8.53
N PRO A 44 -1.45 -21.53 7.74
CA PRO A 44 -0.71 -20.63 6.85
C PRO A 44 -1.61 -19.99 5.77
N ASP A 45 -2.78 -20.58 5.50
CA ASP A 45 -3.72 -20.19 4.42
C ASP A 45 -4.40 -18.82 4.56
N LYS A 46 -4.20 -18.11 5.68
CA LYS A 46 -4.73 -16.74 5.85
C LYS A 46 -3.64 -15.66 5.89
N VAL A 47 -2.38 -16.07 5.95
CA VAL A 47 -1.27 -15.12 6.05
C VAL A 47 -0.91 -14.56 4.67
N ASP A 48 -1.14 -15.34 3.61
CA ASP A 48 -0.96 -15.00 2.20
C ASP A 48 -1.99 -13.97 1.70
N ILE A 49 -3.22 -13.98 2.19
CA ILE A 49 -4.25 -12.96 1.86
C ILE A 49 -3.73 -11.54 2.14
N MET A 50 -3.00 -11.34 3.23
CA MET A 50 -2.44 -10.03 3.57
C MET A 50 -1.37 -9.57 2.57
N ILE A 51 -0.61 -10.50 1.97
CA ILE A 51 0.35 -10.19 0.91
C ILE A 51 -0.37 -9.73 -0.35
N ILE A 52 -1.45 -10.41 -0.72
CA ILE A 52 -2.26 -10.08 -1.90
C ILE A 52 -2.87 -8.67 -1.76
N GLN A 53 -3.38 -8.34 -0.57
CA GLN A 53 -3.90 -7.00 -0.30
C GLN A 53 -2.79 -5.94 -0.32
N ALA A 54 -1.62 -6.25 0.24
CA ALA A 54 -0.50 -5.31 0.28
C ALA A 54 0.06 -5.00 -1.11
N ILE A 55 0.22 -6.00 -1.99
CA ILE A 55 0.70 -5.76 -3.36
C ILE A 55 -0.34 -5.01 -4.20
N GLY A 56 -1.63 -5.33 -4.05
CA GLY A 56 -2.70 -4.59 -4.71
C GLY A 56 -2.71 -3.12 -4.29
N LEU A 57 -2.60 -2.85 -2.98
CA LEU A 57 -2.49 -1.49 -2.47
C LEU A 57 -1.24 -0.78 -2.98
N LEU A 58 -0.10 -1.46 -3.11
CA LEU A 58 1.13 -0.88 -3.65
C LEU A 58 0.96 -0.47 -5.11
N ASP A 59 0.36 -1.33 -5.95
CA ASP A 59 0.09 -1.03 -7.36
C ASP A 59 -0.95 0.11 -7.52
N ASP A 60 -1.92 0.23 -6.60
CA ASP A 60 -2.89 1.32 -6.62
C ASP A 60 -2.29 2.65 -6.13
N LEU A 61 -1.46 2.62 -5.08
CA LEU A 61 -0.69 3.79 -4.63
C LEU A 61 0.21 4.33 -5.74
N ASP A 62 0.83 3.47 -6.54
CA ASP A 62 1.67 3.90 -7.67
C ASP A 62 0.87 4.69 -8.73
N LYS A 63 -0.35 4.23 -9.04
CA LYS A 63 -1.23 4.94 -9.96
C LYS A 63 -1.70 6.27 -9.37
N GLU A 64 -2.16 6.26 -8.13
CA GLU A 64 -2.66 7.45 -7.45
C GLU A 64 -1.57 8.50 -7.27
N LEU A 65 -0.35 8.10 -6.85
CA LEU A 65 0.81 8.98 -6.75
C LEU A 65 1.11 9.66 -8.09
N ASN A 66 1.06 8.93 -9.19
CA ASN A 66 1.27 9.52 -10.51
C ASN A 66 0.15 10.49 -10.89
N THR A 67 -1.11 10.14 -10.63
CA THR A 67 -2.25 11.03 -10.88
C THR A 67 -2.16 12.31 -10.05
N TYR A 68 -1.86 12.21 -8.75
CA TYR A 68 -1.67 13.38 -7.88
C TYR A 68 -0.47 14.21 -8.29
N ALA A 69 0.64 13.59 -8.69
CA ALA A 69 1.82 14.30 -9.14
C ALA A 69 1.56 15.10 -10.44
N MET A 70 0.88 14.50 -11.41
CA MET A 70 0.48 15.20 -12.63
C MET A 70 -0.48 16.36 -12.32
N ARG A 71 -1.43 16.15 -11.41
CA ARG A 71 -2.35 17.19 -10.98
C ARG A 71 -1.64 18.36 -10.29
N MET A 72 -0.66 18.07 -9.43
CA MET A 72 0.18 19.06 -8.76
C MET A 72 0.99 19.88 -9.78
N ARG A 73 1.58 19.22 -10.79
CA ARG A 73 2.34 19.89 -11.87
C ARG A 73 1.48 20.83 -12.70
N GLU A 74 0.26 20.41 -13.05
CA GLU A 74 -0.68 21.26 -13.77
C GLU A 74 -1.10 22.46 -12.93
N TRP A 75 -1.38 22.24 -11.64
CA TRP A 75 -1.88 23.28 -10.76
C TRP A 75 -0.81 24.35 -10.48
N TYR A 76 0.40 23.94 -10.10
CA TYR A 76 1.52 24.87 -9.90
C TYR A 76 2.09 25.40 -11.21
N GLY A 77 1.89 24.70 -12.33
CA GLY A 77 2.29 25.14 -13.67
C GLY A 77 1.65 26.47 -14.11
N TRP A 78 0.50 26.85 -13.57
CA TRP A 78 -0.06 28.20 -13.78
C TRP A 78 0.83 29.30 -13.17
N HIS A 79 1.43 29.03 -12.01
CA HIS A 79 2.36 29.96 -11.35
C HIS A 79 3.76 29.90 -11.93
N PHE A 80 4.25 28.70 -12.22
CA PHE A 80 5.61 28.49 -12.73
C PHE A 80 5.66 27.34 -13.74
N PRO A 81 5.38 27.61 -15.03
CA PRO A 81 5.27 26.56 -16.06
C PRO A 81 6.62 25.94 -16.43
N GLU A 82 7.72 26.69 -16.29
CA GLU A 82 9.07 26.25 -16.66
C GLU A 82 9.60 25.16 -15.70
N LEU A 83 9.18 25.19 -14.43
CA LEU A 83 9.57 24.18 -13.44
C LEU A 83 9.21 22.76 -13.87
N THR A 84 8.06 22.59 -14.52
CA THR A 84 7.57 21.30 -14.99
C THR A 84 8.45 20.70 -16.09
N LYS A 85 9.18 21.54 -16.83
CA LYS A 85 10.14 21.11 -17.86
C LYS A 85 11.52 20.81 -17.27
N ILE A 86 11.94 21.60 -16.29
CA ILE A 86 13.26 21.46 -15.64
C ILE A 86 13.29 20.20 -14.77
N ILE A 87 12.27 19.97 -13.94
CA ILE A 87 12.23 18.83 -13.02
C ILE A 87 11.34 17.73 -13.56
N GLN A 88 11.94 16.59 -13.91
CA GLN A 88 11.22 15.39 -14.37
C GLN A 88 10.77 14.48 -13.24
N ASP A 89 11.44 14.47 -12.09
CA ASP A 89 11.00 13.67 -10.94
C ASP A 89 9.88 14.36 -10.14
N ASN A 90 8.81 13.61 -9.89
CA ASN A 90 7.62 14.07 -9.18
C ASN A 90 7.89 14.35 -7.70
N ILE A 91 8.76 13.57 -7.07
CA ILE A 91 9.06 13.72 -5.64
C ILE A 91 9.93 14.95 -5.43
N GLN A 92 10.99 15.11 -6.22
CA GLN A 92 11.81 16.33 -6.22
C GLN A 92 10.97 17.59 -6.52
N TYR A 93 10.04 17.52 -7.48
CA TYR A 93 9.13 18.63 -7.77
C TYR A 93 8.30 19.01 -6.55
N ALA A 94 7.68 18.05 -5.87
CA ALA A 94 6.87 18.31 -4.67
C ALA A 94 7.69 18.95 -3.53
N LYS A 95 8.93 18.48 -3.30
CA LYS A 95 9.84 19.06 -2.30
C LYS A 95 10.22 20.50 -2.64
N THR A 96 10.53 20.75 -3.91
CA THR A 96 10.93 22.08 -4.40
C THR A 96 9.78 23.08 -4.28
N VAL A 97 8.57 22.70 -4.68
CA VAL A 97 7.38 23.55 -4.54
C VAL A 97 7.05 23.84 -3.07
N LYS A 98 7.21 22.84 -2.18
CA LYS A 98 6.99 23.02 -0.74
C LYS A 98 7.94 24.07 -0.14
N LEU A 99 9.23 24.02 -0.48
CA LEU A 99 10.23 24.98 0.02
C LEU A 99 10.07 26.36 -0.61
N MET A 100 9.99 26.44 -1.94
CA MET A 100 10.00 27.71 -2.67
C MET A 100 8.73 28.52 -2.40
N GLY A 101 7.56 27.90 -2.54
CA GLY A 101 6.28 28.61 -2.55
C GLY A 101 6.20 29.61 -3.70
N TYR A 102 6.54 30.87 -3.42
CA TYR A 102 6.53 31.96 -4.39
C TYR A 102 7.84 32.02 -5.19
N ARG A 103 7.75 32.43 -6.46
CA ARG A 103 8.92 32.66 -7.32
C ARG A 103 9.93 33.67 -6.75
N VAL A 104 9.46 34.69 -6.02
CA VAL A 104 10.32 35.72 -5.44
C VAL A 104 11.30 35.13 -4.42
N ASN A 105 10.85 34.12 -3.67
CA ASN A 105 11.67 33.47 -2.64
C ASN A 105 12.68 32.48 -3.23
N ALA A 106 12.60 32.18 -4.54
CA ALA A 106 13.51 31.25 -5.20
C ALA A 106 14.97 31.72 -5.20
N VAL A 107 15.19 33.04 -5.13
CA VAL A 107 16.53 33.64 -5.17
C VAL A 107 17.26 33.49 -3.83
N ASP A 108 16.51 33.59 -2.72
CA ASP A 108 17.06 33.60 -1.36
C ASP A 108 17.19 32.19 -0.75
N LEU A 109 16.48 31.21 -1.30
CA LEU A 109 16.48 29.83 -0.82
C LEU A 109 17.58 28.99 -1.48
N ASP A 110 18.14 28.08 -0.69
CA ASP A 110 19.11 27.06 -1.13
C ASP A 110 18.39 25.74 -1.38
N PHE A 111 18.61 25.15 -2.57
CA PHE A 111 17.99 23.88 -2.98
C PHE A 111 18.99 22.72 -3.05
N SER A 112 20.22 22.91 -2.57
CA SER A 112 21.32 21.94 -2.63
C SER A 112 21.00 20.55 -2.05
N GLU A 113 20.06 20.45 -1.10
CA GLU A 113 19.65 19.15 -0.51
C GLU A 113 18.69 18.33 -1.40
N ILE A 114 18.03 18.96 -2.37
CA ILE A 114 16.95 18.34 -3.16
C ILE A 114 17.34 18.19 -4.62
N LEU A 115 18.07 19.18 -5.16
CA LEU A 115 18.42 19.28 -6.57
C LEU A 115 19.94 19.35 -6.76
N PRO A 116 20.48 18.80 -7.86
CA PRO A 116 21.86 19.07 -8.27
C PRO A 116 22.06 20.56 -8.58
N GLU A 117 23.27 21.07 -8.36
CA GLU A 117 23.63 22.49 -8.57
C GLU A 117 23.31 22.99 -9.99
N GLU A 118 23.46 22.14 -11.02
CA GLU A 118 23.12 22.50 -12.41
C GLU A 118 21.63 22.83 -12.57
N VAL A 119 20.76 22.01 -11.98
CA VAL A 119 19.30 22.15 -12.06
C VAL A 119 18.83 23.33 -11.20
N GLU A 120 19.49 23.59 -10.08
CA GLU A 120 19.20 24.74 -9.23
C GLU A 120 19.52 26.06 -9.94
N ALA A 121 20.66 26.16 -10.63
CA ALA A 121 21.01 27.35 -11.39
C ALA A 121 20.00 27.63 -12.51
N GLU A 122 19.57 26.59 -13.23
CA GLU A 122 18.51 26.69 -14.24
C GLU A 122 17.17 27.14 -13.63
N LEU A 123 16.80 26.60 -12.46
CA LEU A 123 15.59 26.97 -11.74
C LEU A 123 15.60 28.43 -11.32
N LYS A 124 16.71 28.93 -10.76
CA LYS A 124 16.84 30.35 -10.36
C LYS A 124 16.82 31.28 -11.58
N GLY A 125 17.46 30.89 -12.68
CA GLY A 125 17.38 31.62 -13.95
C GLY A 125 15.95 31.69 -14.51
N ALA A 126 15.26 30.56 -14.52
CA ALA A 126 13.86 30.46 -14.95
C ALA A 126 12.92 31.25 -14.05
N ALA A 127 13.14 31.27 -12.72
CA ALA A 127 12.30 32.01 -11.78
C ALA A 127 12.25 33.53 -12.08
N VAL A 128 13.37 34.11 -12.54
CA VAL A 128 13.46 35.54 -12.89
C VAL A 128 12.75 35.86 -14.21
N ILE A 129 12.81 34.95 -15.19
CA ILE A 129 12.30 35.16 -16.56
C ILE A 129 10.88 34.60 -16.72
N SER A 130 10.36 33.91 -15.70
CA SER A 130 9.13 33.13 -15.78
C SER A 130 7.90 33.95 -16.21
N MET A 131 7.16 33.39 -17.16
CA MET A 131 5.90 33.93 -17.69
C MET A 131 4.64 33.55 -16.88
N GLY A 132 4.79 32.92 -15.72
CA GLY A 132 3.64 32.44 -14.93
C GLY A 132 2.86 33.56 -14.22
N THR A 133 1.62 33.25 -13.85
CA THR A 133 0.71 34.21 -13.18
C THR A 133 0.95 34.27 -11.68
N GLU A 134 0.68 35.40 -11.05
CA GLU A 134 0.67 35.48 -9.59
C GLU A 134 -0.52 34.70 -9.01
N VAL A 135 -0.32 34.06 -7.87
CA VAL A 135 -1.29 33.17 -7.21
C VAL A 135 -1.59 33.71 -5.82
N SER A 136 -2.82 33.52 -5.35
CA SER A 136 -3.22 33.97 -4.02
C SER A 136 -2.61 33.10 -2.91
N ASP A 137 -2.46 33.68 -1.70
CA ASP A 137 -1.95 32.94 -0.53
C ASP A 137 -2.81 31.72 -0.19
N LEU A 138 -4.13 31.81 -0.40
CA LEU A 138 -5.07 30.71 -0.15
C LEU A 138 -4.83 29.54 -1.10
N ASP A 139 -4.65 29.83 -2.39
CA ASP A 139 -4.38 28.81 -3.40
C ASP A 139 -2.99 28.19 -3.19
N LEU A 140 -2.00 29.01 -2.83
CA LEU A 140 -0.65 28.53 -2.53
C LEU A 140 -0.61 27.62 -1.30
N ALA A 141 -1.40 27.92 -0.26
CA ALA A 141 -1.54 27.06 0.91
C ALA A 141 -2.13 25.69 0.54
N ASN A 142 -3.14 25.66 -0.35
CA ASN A 142 -3.73 24.41 -0.82
C ASN A 142 -2.76 23.59 -1.68
N ILE A 143 -1.97 24.25 -2.54
CA ILE A 143 -0.93 23.57 -3.34
C ILE A 143 0.13 22.96 -2.41
N ARG A 144 0.59 23.70 -1.39
CA ARG A 144 1.54 23.18 -0.39
C ARG A 144 0.99 21.98 0.36
N ALA A 145 -0.29 22.00 0.74
CA ALA A 145 -0.96 20.86 1.37
C ALA A 145 -0.99 19.63 0.45
N LEU A 146 -1.25 19.82 -0.85
CA LEU A 146 -1.18 18.73 -1.83
C LEU A 146 0.25 18.16 -1.96
N CYS A 147 1.28 19.02 -2.00
CA CYS A 147 2.68 18.57 -2.01
C CYS A 147 3.01 17.73 -0.78
N GLU A 148 2.55 18.14 0.41
CA GLU A 148 2.74 17.38 1.64
C GLU A 148 2.05 16.01 1.61
N GLN A 149 0.83 15.94 1.09
CA GLN A 149 0.12 14.67 0.91
C GLN A 149 0.87 13.73 -0.05
N VAL A 150 1.37 14.24 -1.18
CA VAL A 150 2.15 13.44 -2.14
C VAL A 150 3.43 12.89 -1.51
N LEU A 151 4.13 13.70 -0.71
CA LEU A 151 5.33 13.26 0.02
C LEU A 151 4.99 12.19 1.07
N ALA A 152 3.93 12.41 1.86
CA ALA A 152 3.48 11.43 2.85
C ALA A 152 3.06 10.10 2.20
N LEU A 153 2.37 10.13 1.06
CA LEU A 153 2.01 8.94 0.30
C LEU A 153 3.25 8.21 -0.25
N SER A 154 4.27 8.96 -0.69
CA SER A 154 5.53 8.39 -1.16
C SER A 154 6.30 7.68 -0.02
N GLU A 155 6.33 8.28 1.17
CA GLU A 155 6.91 7.66 2.37
C GLU A 155 6.13 6.41 2.79
N TYR A 156 4.80 6.48 2.80
CA TYR A 156 3.94 5.34 3.12
C TYR A 156 4.14 4.19 2.13
N ARG A 157 4.30 4.49 0.84
CA ARG A 157 4.63 3.49 -0.19
C ARG A 157 5.95 2.78 0.12
N ALA A 158 6.99 3.52 0.53
CA ALA A 158 8.28 2.92 0.92
C ALA A 158 8.12 2.01 2.16
N GLN A 159 7.38 2.46 3.17
CA GLN A 159 7.07 1.64 4.35
C GLN A 159 6.28 0.38 4.00
N LEU A 160 5.31 0.48 3.10
CA LEU A 160 4.50 -0.65 2.64
C LEU A 160 5.36 -1.66 1.86
N HIS A 161 6.32 -1.18 1.07
CA HIS A 161 7.29 -2.02 0.38
C HIS A 161 8.17 -2.80 1.37
N ASP A 162 8.69 -2.16 2.41
CA ASP A 162 9.49 -2.82 3.44
C ASP A 162 8.67 -3.82 4.26
N TYR A 163 7.41 -3.47 4.57
CA TYR A 163 6.46 -4.38 5.17
C TYR A 163 6.26 -5.63 4.30
N LEU A 164 6.01 -5.46 2.99
CA LEU A 164 5.85 -6.56 2.04
C LEU A 164 7.11 -7.45 1.99
N LYS A 165 8.30 -6.85 1.96
CA LYS A 165 9.59 -7.55 1.98
C LYS A 165 9.76 -8.41 3.23
N SER A 166 9.47 -7.87 4.40
CA SER A 166 9.57 -8.62 5.66
C SER A 166 8.59 -9.81 5.68
N ARG A 167 7.35 -9.59 5.20
CA ARG A 167 6.30 -10.62 5.19
C ARG A 167 6.58 -11.71 4.18
N MET A 168 7.08 -11.38 3.00
CA MET A 168 7.41 -12.36 1.98
C MET A 168 8.53 -13.30 2.44
N ASN A 169 9.56 -12.77 3.11
CA ASN A 169 10.65 -13.57 3.67
C ASN A 169 10.17 -14.57 4.75
N ILE A 170 9.11 -14.24 5.50
CA ILE A 170 8.54 -15.14 6.51
C ILE A 170 7.66 -16.23 5.85
N ILE A 171 6.89 -15.88 4.82
CA ILE A 171 5.90 -16.80 4.21
C ILE A 171 6.52 -17.69 3.14
N ALA A 172 7.30 -17.12 2.22
CA ALA A 172 7.86 -17.81 1.08
C ALA A 172 9.33 -17.40 0.85
N PRO A 173 10.26 -17.80 1.74
CA PRO A 173 11.68 -17.46 1.63
C PRO A 173 12.33 -18.02 0.37
N ASN A 174 11.94 -19.23 -0.06
CA ASN A 174 12.50 -19.87 -1.25
C ASN A 174 12.09 -19.15 -2.54
N MET A 175 10.82 -18.73 -2.63
CA MET A 175 10.34 -17.92 -3.77
C MET A 175 11.04 -16.56 -3.80
N THR A 176 11.22 -15.94 -2.63
CA THR A 176 11.93 -14.66 -2.51
C THR A 176 13.37 -14.78 -2.99
N ALA A 177 14.07 -15.86 -2.63
CA ALA A 177 15.45 -16.09 -3.04
C ALA A 177 15.61 -16.35 -4.55
N LEU A 178 14.59 -16.91 -5.21
CA LEU A 178 14.61 -17.24 -6.63
C LEU A 178 14.16 -16.06 -7.51
N ASP A 179 12.98 -15.50 -7.25
CA ASP A 179 12.32 -14.54 -8.14
C ASP A 179 12.33 -13.09 -7.60
N GLY A 180 12.71 -12.90 -6.34
CA GLY A 180 12.61 -11.63 -5.62
C GLY A 180 11.23 -11.38 -5.00
N GLU A 181 11.16 -10.42 -4.09
CA GLU A 181 9.97 -10.18 -3.26
C GLU A 181 8.75 -9.69 -4.06
N LEU A 182 8.97 -8.73 -4.98
CA LEU A 182 7.90 -8.10 -5.75
C LEU A 182 7.29 -9.06 -6.77
N VAL A 183 8.13 -9.81 -7.48
CA VAL A 183 7.65 -10.80 -8.47
C VAL A 183 6.94 -11.94 -7.76
N GLY A 184 7.52 -12.46 -6.66
CA GLY A 184 6.87 -13.47 -5.83
C GLY A 184 5.49 -13.03 -5.31
N ALA A 185 5.37 -11.77 -4.86
CA ALA A 185 4.09 -11.22 -4.40
C ALA A 185 3.05 -11.15 -5.52
N ARG A 186 3.44 -10.74 -6.72
CA ARG A 186 2.55 -10.69 -7.88
C ARG A 186 2.12 -12.07 -8.34
N LEU A 187 3.00 -13.07 -8.30
CA LEU A 187 2.64 -14.46 -8.61
C LEU A 187 1.60 -15.02 -7.62
N ILE A 188 1.79 -14.76 -6.32
CA ILE A 188 0.81 -15.16 -5.29
C ILE A 188 -0.53 -14.45 -5.50
N ALA A 189 -0.51 -13.15 -5.83
CA ALA A 189 -1.72 -12.39 -6.12
C ALA A 189 -2.48 -12.91 -7.34
N HIS A 190 -1.77 -13.23 -8.43
CA HIS A 190 -2.39 -13.78 -9.64
C HIS A 190 -2.91 -15.21 -9.43
N GLY A 191 -2.22 -16.01 -8.60
CA GLY A 191 -2.68 -17.33 -8.16
C GLY A 191 -3.82 -17.31 -7.13
N GLY A 192 -4.13 -16.15 -6.52
CA GLY A 192 -5.17 -15.94 -5.51
C GLY A 192 -4.87 -16.51 -4.11
N SER A 193 -3.95 -17.46 -3.99
CA SER A 193 -3.40 -17.97 -2.73
C SER A 193 -2.11 -18.74 -3.03
N LEU A 194 -1.21 -18.83 -2.06
CA LEU A 194 0.03 -19.59 -2.19
C LEU A 194 -0.23 -21.08 -2.48
N LEU A 195 -1.27 -21.66 -1.88
CA LEU A 195 -1.65 -23.06 -2.12
C LEU A 195 -2.16 -23.28 -3.54
N ASN A 196 -2.91 -22.32 -4.10
CA ASN A 196 -3.38 -22.41 -5.47
C ASN A 196 -2.22 -22.28 -6.46
N LEU A 197 -1.29 -21.36 -6.19
CA LEU A 197 -0.06 -21.23 -6.99
C LEU A 197 0.74 -22.54 -6.99
N SER A 198 0.88 -23.21 -5.84
CA SER A 198 1.59 -24.51 -5.76
C SER A 198 0.96 -25.65 -6.55
N LYS A 199 -0.35 -25.55 -6.87
CA LYS A 199 -1.06 -26.57 -7.67
C LYS A 199 -0.91 -26.33 -9.18
N GLN A 200 -0.48 -25.14 -9.59
CA GLN A 200 -0.30 -24.82 -11.00
C GLN A 200 0.97 -25.50 -11.53
N PRO A 201 0.93 -26.09 -12.74
CA PRO A 201 2.12 -26.65 -13.36
C PRO A 201 3.08 -25.53 -13.77
N SER A 202 4.37 -25.85 -13.88
CA SER A 202 5.42 -24.90 -14.23
C SER A 202 5.16 -24.17 -15.56
N SER A 203 4.53 -24.83 -16.53
CA SER A 203 4.19 -24.22 -17.82
C SER A 203 3.13 -23.12 -17.67
N THR A 204 2.16 -23.29 -16.76
CA THR A 204 1.19 -22.24 -16.41
C THR A 204 1.88 -21.11 -15.65
N ALA A 205 2.74 -21.43 -14.67
CA ALA A 205 3.46 -20.42 -13.90
C ALA A 205 4.31 -19.49 -14.80
N GLN A 206 4.92 -20.04 -15.84
CA GLN A 206 5.73 -19.28 -16.81
C GLN A 206 4.94 -18.23 -17.61
N ILE A 207 3.66 -18.49 -17.87
CA ILE A 207 2.79 -17.63 -18.71
C ILE A 207 1.87 -16.72 -17.89
N LEU A 208 1.94 -16.78 -16.55
CA LEU A 208 1.14 -15.94 -15.65
C LEU A 208 1.38 -14.45 -15.99
N GLY A 209 0.29 -13.72 -16.24
CA GLY A 209 0.32 -12.30 -16.63
C GLY A 209 0.36 -12.03 -18.15
N ALA A 210 0.73 -13.01 -18.97
CA ALA A 210 0.75 -12.89 -20.45
C ALA A 210 -0.46 -13.56 -21.14
N GLU A 211 -1.45 -14.03 -20.37
CA GLU A 211 -2.59 -14.81 -20.84
C GLU A 211 -3.33 -14.17 -22.02
N LYS A 212 -3.58 -12.85 -21.96
CA LYS A 212 -4.29 -12.13 -23.04
C LYS A 212 -3.55 -12.19 -24.38
N ALA A 213 -2.22 -12.22 -24.39
CA ALA A 213 -1.45 -12.33 -25.61
C ALA A 213 -1.43 -13.77 -26.12
N LEU A 214 -1.35 -14.75 -25.21
CA LEU A 214 -1.33 -16.18 -25.54
C LEU A 214 -2.66 -16.63 -26.16
N PHE A 215 -3.81 -16.22 -25.60
CA PHE A 215 -5.13 -16.61 -26.11
C PHE A 215 -5.57 -15.82 -27.35
N ARG A 216 -4.76 -14.84 -27.78
CA ARG A 216 -4.99 -14.10 -29.04
C ARG A 216 -4.18 -14.67 -30.21
N ALA A 217 -3.23 -15.57 -29.94
CA ALA A 217 -2.44 -16.30 -30.94
C ALA A 217 -3.14 -17.62 -31.29
#